data_AF-A0A939T197-F1
#
_entry.id   AF-A0A939T197-F1
#
_cell.length_a   1.000
_cell.length_b   1.000
_cell.length_c   1.000
_cell.angle_alpha   90.00
_cell.angle_beta   90.00
_cell.angle_gamma   90.00
#
_symmetry.space_group_name_H-M   'P 1'
#
loop_
_entity.id
_entity.type
_entity.pdbx_description
1 polymer ?
#
loop_
_entity_poly.entity_id
_entity_poly.type
_entity_poly.pdbx_seq_one_letter_code
_entity_poly.pdbx_strand_id
1 'polypeptide(L)'
;MNMKKQDKRRRTCVDRMRRDLAERQRQRRGGDPAGKVLLQLLGILSATLAMMPPIPMPAFSFPFRPARSPASSIDDDRGPTAYAMERGLEPLHYATNRMRPPPSFRRLVKDLSRSRKADIAREMLEARVPPAAVEWLRDSIYTGDLWRLRMAARPGASDDEITASMLAAAQMWEVERQQAAPPETETPDDDAGTKGPKP
;
A
#
# COMPACT_ATOMS: atom_id res chain seq x y z
N MET A 1 32.37 -13.85 -64.49
CA MET A 1 31.32 -13.49 -63.50
C MET A 1 32.01 -13.15 -62.18
N ASN A 2 32.07 -11.87 -61.80
CA ASN A 2 32.77 -11.41 -60.59
C ASN A 2 31.78 -11.30 -59.43
N MET A 3 31.86 -12.22 -58.47
CA MET A 3 31.10 -12.16 -57.21
C MET A 3 31.78 -11.17 -56.26
N LYS A 4 31.16 -9.99 -56.08
CA LYS A 4 31.59 -9.00 -55.09
C LYS A 4 31.45 -9.61 -53.68
N LYS A 5 32.58 -9.88 -53.02
CA LYS A 5 32.62 -10.25 -51.59
C LYS A 5 32.01 -9.11 -50.78
N GLN A 6 30.87 -9.37 -50.13
CA GLN A 6 30.28 -8.43 -49.19
C GLN A 6 31.08 -8.47 -47.88
N ASP A 7 31.86 -7.43 -47.62
CA ASP A 7 32.50 -7.24 -46.32
C ASP A 7 31.44 -7.08 -45.24
N LYS A 8 31.27 -8.12 -44.41
CA LYS A 8 30.42 -8.07 -43.21
C LYS A 8 31.06 -7.12 -42.20
N ARG A 9 30.69 -5.83 -42.29
CA ARG A 9 30.99 -4.82 -41.25
C ARG A 9 30.58 -5.38 -39.89
N ARG A 10 31.56 -5.62 -39.01
CA ARG A 10 31.34 -6.04 -37.62
C ARG A 10 30.55 -4.92 -36.93
N ARG A 11 29.25 -5.12 -36.72
CA ARG A 11 28.39 -4.17 -36.02
C ARG A 11 28.95 -3.97 -34.62
N THR A 12 29.31 -2.73 -34.28
CA THR A 12 29.82 -2.38 -32.96
C THR A 12 28.75 -2.61 -31.91
N CYS A 13 29.12 -2.91 -30.67
CA CYS A 13 28.18 -3.12 -29.57
C CYS A 13 27.24 -1.91 -29.38
N VAL A 14 27.69 -0.72 -29.74
CA VAL A 14 26.93 0.53 -29.73
C VAL A 14 25.77 0.50 -30.73
N ASP A 15 25.97 -0.04 -31.94
CA ASP A 15 24.90 -0.16 -32.94
C ASP A 15 23.82 -1.15 -32.52
N ARG A 16 24.20 -2.23 -31.79
CA ARG A 16 23.22 -3.15 -31.20
C ARG A 16 22.39 -2.47 -30.12
N MET A 17 23.04 -1.71 -29.23
CA MET A 17 22.36 -0.95 -28.18
C MET A 17 21.39 0.10 -28.74
N ARG A 18 21.79 0.82 -29.80
CA ARG A 18 20.92 1.79 -30.48
C ARG A 18 19.69 1.12 -31.11
N ARG A 19 19.86 -0.08 -31.68
CA ARG A 19 18.75 -0.85 -32.24
C ARG A 19 17.77 -1.30 -31.16
N ASP A 20 18.27 -1.82 -30.05
CA ASP A 20 17.47 -2.26 -28.90
C ASP A 20 16.63 -1.12 -28.31
N LEU A 21 17.21 0.07 -28.16
CA LEU A 21 16.49 1.24 -27.68
C LEU A 21 15.41 1.71 -28.65
N ALA A 22 15.69 1.69 -29.95
CA ALA A 22 14.72 2.05 -30.98
C ALA A 22 13.54 1.06 -31.01
N GLU A 23 13.80 -0.24 -30.80
CA GLU A 23 12.78 -1.28 -30.71
C GLU A 23 11.90 -1.11 -29.47
N ARG A 24 12.49 -0.82 -28.30
CA ARG A 24 11.72 -0.52 -27.07
C ARG A 24 10.87 0.74 -27.18
N GLN A 25 11.37 1.80 -27.84
CA GLN A 25 10.58 3.00 -28.10
C GLN A 25 9.40 2.72 -29.04
N ARG A 26 9.59 1.87 -30.05
CA ARG A 26 8.49 1.46 -30.94
C ARG A 26 7.45 0.64 -30.20
N GLN A 27 7.86 -0.30 -29.34
CA GLN A 27 6.92 -1.05 -28.48
C GLN A 27 6.12 -0.14 -27.55
N ARG A 28 6.74 0.93 -27.02
CA ARG A 28 6.05 1.91 -26.17
C ARG A 28 5.12 2.86 -26.94
N ARG A 29 5.36 3.10 -28.23
CA ARG A 29 4.60 4.06 -29.05
C ARG A 29 3.61 3.40 -30.02
N GLY A 30 3.78 2.12 -30.34
CA GLY A 30 3.04 1.44 -31.40
C GLY A 30 2.50 0.11 -30.90
N GLY A 31 1.24 0.11 -30.49
CA GLY A 31 0.53 -1.13 -30.18
C GLY A 31 -0.95 -0.93 -29.90
N ASP A 32 -1.31 0.11 -29.14
CA ASP A 32 -2.67 0.16 -28.60
C ASP A 32 -3.58 1.07 -29.42
N PRO A 33 -4.65 0.55 -30.06
CA PRO A 33 -5.65 1.37 -30.73
C PRO A 33 -6.33 2.36 -29.77
N ALA A 34 -6.37 2.02 -28.48
CA ALA A 34 -6.87 2.90 -27.42
C ALA A 34 -6.03 4.19 -27.25
N GLY A 35 -4.71 4.13 -27.47
CA GLY A 35 -3.84 5.30 -27.36
C GLY A 35 -4.10 6.35 -28.44
N LYS A 36 -4.48 5.91 -29.66
CA LYS A 36 -4.86 6.82 -30.74
C LYS A 36 -6.19 7.51 -30.48
N VAL A 37 -7.18 6.77 -29.97
CA VAL A 37 -8.48 7.33 -29.59
C VAL A 37 -8.30 8.33 -28.45
N LEU A 38 -7.46 8.02 -27.46
CA LEU A 38 -7.16 8.94 -26.37
C LEU A 38 -6.52 10.24 -26.87
N LEU A 39 -5.53 10.16 -27.76
CA LEU A 39 -4.90 11.34 -28.36
C LEU A 39 -5.86 12.15 -29.23
N GLN A 40 -6.76 11.48 -29.96
CA GLN A 40 -7.79 12.14 -30.76
C GLN A 40 -8.82 12.86 -29.89
N LEU A 41 -9.28 12.24 -28.80
CA LEU A 41 -10.18 12.87 -27.82
C LEU A 41 -9.50 14.06 -27.14
N LEU A 42 -8.24 13.94 -26.73
CA LEU A 42 -7.45 15.05 -26.18
C LEU A 42 -7.30 16.20 -27.19
N GLY A 43 -7.07 15.88 -28.46
CA GLY A 43 -7.00 16.85 -29.55
C GLY A 43 -8.30 17.64 -29.70
N ILE A 44 -9.44 16.93 -29.77
CA ILE A 44 -10.77 17.55 -29.89
C ILE A 44 -11.09 18.40 -28.65
N LEU A 45 -10.78 17.91 -27.44
CA LEU A 45 -11.01 18.64 -26.20
C LEU A 45 -10.16 19.92 -26.13
N SER A 46 -8.91 19.87 -26.60
CA SER A 46 -8.06 21.06 -26.66
C SER A 46 -8.57 22.10 -27.66
N ALA A 47 -9.09 21.68 -28.82
CA ALA A 47 -9.68 22.58 -29.81
C ALA A 47 -10.98 23.23 -29.30
N THR A 48 -11.82 22.47 -28.59
CA THR A 48 -13.05 23.02 -27.99
C THR A 48 -12.76 24.01 -26.87
N LEU A 49 -11.76 23.74 -26.00
CA LEU A 49 -11.33 24.71 -25.00
C LEU A 49 -10.74 26.00 -25.62
N ALA A 50 -10.05 25.91 -26.75
CA ALA A 50 -9.48 27.07 -27.43
C ALA A 50 -10.53 27.99 -28.06
N MET A 51 -11.73 27.48 -28.36
CA MET A 51 -12.86 28.28 -28.88
C MET A 51 -13.74 28.88 -27.77
N MET A 52 -13.48 28.57 -26.49
CA MET A 52 -14.24 29.12 -25.37
C MET A 52 -13.59 30.45 -24.92
N PRO A 53 -14.38 31.52 -24.69
CA PRO A 53 -13.84 32.78 -24.18
C PRO A 53 -13.14 32.56 -22.83
N PRO A 54 -12.02 33.26 -22.55
CA PRO A 54 -11.22 33.02 -21.35
C PRO A 54 -12.05 33.37 -20.11
N ILE A 55 -12.54 32.34 -19.40
CA ILE A 55 -13.09 32.50 -18.07
C ILE A 55 -11.89 32.80 -17.14
N PRO A 56 -11.93 33.87 -16.33
CA PRO A 56 -10.84 34.19 -15.42
C PRO A 56 -10.65 33.04 -14.43
N MET A 57 -9.62 32.23 -14.64
CA MET A 57 -9.29 31.15 -13.71
C MET A 57 -8.60 31.75 -12.48
N PRO A 58 -8.99 31.38 -11.25
CA PRO A 58 -8.16 31.64 -10.08
C PRO A 58 -6.83 30.91 -10.29
N ALA A 59 -5.73 31.64 -10.15
CA ALA A 59 -4.40 31.09 -10.27
C ALA A 59 -4.17 30.06 -9.14
N PHE A 60 -4.40 28.79 -9.43
CA PHE A 60 -3.94 27.70 -8.59
C PHE A 60 -2.42 27.62 -8.72
N SER A 61 -1.73 28.31 -7.82
CA SER A 61 -0.30 28.09 -7.58
C SER A 61 -0.14 26.69 -7.01
N PHE A 62 0.14 25.71 -7.86
CA PHE A 62 0.59 24.41 -7.39
C PHE A 62 2.00 24.61 -6.82
N PRO A 63 2.23 24.39 -5.51
CA PRO A 63 3.59 24.32 -5.01
C PRO A 63 4.24 23.13 -5.71
N PHE A 64 5.23 23.40 -6.55
CA PHE A 64 6.12 22.39 -7.08
C PHE A 64 6.73 21.65 -5.89
N ARG A 65 6.16 20.48 -5.55
CA ARG A 65 6.82 19.56 -4.62
C ARG A 65 8.13 19.15 -5.28
N PRO A 66 9.28 19.26 -4.59
CA PRO A 66 10.51 18.71 -5.10
C PRO A 66 10.26 17.23 -5.44
N ALA A 67 10.72 16.82 -6.62
CA ALA A 67 10.58 15.46 -7.10
C ALA A 67 11.06 14.50 -6.01
N ARG A 68 10.12 13.74 -5.42
CA ARG A 68 10.46 12.65 -4.51
C ARG A 68 11.34 11.69 -5.31
N SER A 69 12.60 11.56 -4.91
CA SER A 69 13.48 10.51 -5.42
C SER A 69 12.73 9.18 -5.38
N PRO A 70 12.76 8.37 -6.46
CA PRO A 70 12.09 7.08 -6.45
C PRO A 70 12.61 6.29 -5.26
N ALA A 71 11.72 5.94 -4.33
CA ALA A 71 12.02 5.01 -3.26
C ALA A 71 12.30 3.66 -3.91
N SER A 72 13.57 3.42 -4.24
CA SER A 72 14.03 2.12 -4.72
C SER A 72 13.84 1.15 -3.57
N SER A 73 12.81 0.31 -3.68
CA SER A 73 12.42 -0.70 -2.68
C SER A 73 13.48 -1.77 -2.40
N ILE A 74 14.64 -1.68 -3.06
CA ILE A 74 15.80 -2.56 -2.89
C ILE A 74 16.74 -2.03 -1.80
N ASP A 75 16.72 -0.74 -1.48
CA ASP A 75 17.75 -0.08 -0.67
C ASP A 75 17.22 0.59 0.62
N ASP A 76 15.92 0.47 0.88
CA ASP A 76 15.28 1.01 2.08
C ASP A 76 15.84 0.39 3.38
N ASP A 77 16.41 -0.82 3.30
CA ASP A 77 16.93 -1.56 4.45
C ASP A 77 18.44 -1.32 4.69
N ARG A 78 19.18 -0.84 3.67
CA ARG A 78 20.64 -0.58 3.76
C ARG A 78 20.97 0.82 4.26
N GLY A 79 20.02 1.73 4.14
CA GLY A 79 20.09 3.07 4.71
C GLY A 79 21.03 4.01 3.93
N PRO A 80 20.91 5.33 4.18
CA PRO A 80 21.67 6.36 3.46
C PRO A 80 23.20 6.21 3.60
N THR A 81 23.66 5.57 4.67
CA THR A 81 25.07 5.31 4.96
C THR A 81 25.67 4.25 4.03
N ALA A 82 24.97 3.14 3.77
CA ALA A 82 25.43 2.13 2.83
C ALA A 82 25.51 2.69 1.40
N TYR A 83 24.54 3.52 1.00
CA TYR A 83 24.54 4.21 -0.29
C TYR A 83 25.73 5.18 -0.45
N ALA A 84 26.08 5.92 0.60
CA ALA A 84 27.24 6.82 0.60
C ALA A 84 28.56 6.06 0.47
N MET A 85 28.72 4.97 1.24
CA MET A 85 29.91 4.12 1.19
C MET A 85 30.09 3.44 -0.17
N GLU A 86 29.00 2.98 -0.81
CA GLU A 86 29.04 2.37 -2.16
C GLU A 86 29.48 3.36 -3.25
N ARG A 87 29.27 4.66 -3.03
CA ARG A 87 29.69 5.73 -3.95
C ARG A 87 31.03 6.36 -3.60
N GLY A 88 31.75 5.81 -2.62
CA GLY A 88 33.03 6.34 -2.15
C GLY A 88 32.90 7.73 -1.50
N LEU A 89 31.69 8.12 -1.09
CA LEU A 89 31.46 9.31 -0.29
C LEU A 89 31.73 8.94 1.16
N GLU A 90 32.77 9.52 1.74
CA GLU A 90 33.10 9.31 3.15
C GLU A 90 31.90 9.75 4.01
N PRO A 91 31.35 8.88 4.88
CA PRO A 91 30.19 9.23 5.68
C PRO A 91 30.60 10.30 6.71
N LEU A 92 30.44 11.57 6.34
CA LEU A 92 30.65 12.75 7.18
C LEU A 92 29.60 12.80 8.28
N HIS A 93 29.71 11.92 9.29
CA HIS A 93 28.92 11.89 10.53
C HIS A 93 27.52 12.51 10.43
N TYR A 94 26.75 12.17 9.39
CA TYR A 94 25.40 12.70 9.24
C TYR A 94 24.57 11.95 10.25
N ALA A 95 24.45 12.54 11.45
CA ALA A 95 23.65 12.12 12.59
C ALA A 95 22.65 10.99 12.24
N THR A 96 23.16 9.75 12.22
CA THR A 96 22.32 8.55 12.17
C THR A 96 21.52 8.44 13.47
N ASN A 97 21.93 9.20 14.49
CA ASN A 97 21.21 9.49 15.73
C ASN A 97 20.01 10.43 15.59
N ARG A 98 19.59 10.85 14.39
CA ARG A 98 18.20 11.31 14.25
C ARG A 98 17.33 10.08 14.47
N MET A 99 16.91 9.86 15.73
CA MET A 99 15.90 8.88 16.10
C MET A 99 14.78 8.97 15.06
N ARG A 100 14.71 7.96 14.21
CA ARG A 100 13.73 7.94 13.14
C ARG A 100 12.38 7.92 13.85
N PRO A 101 11.48 8.88 13.56
CA PRO A 101 10.18 8.86 14.19
C PRO A 101 9.57 7.48 13.94
N PRO A 102 8.96 6.87 14.97
CA PRO A 102 8.39 5.55 14.84
C PRO A 102 7.41 5.54 13.66
N PRO A 103 7.35 4.46 12.87
CA PRO A 103 6.46 4.40 11.72
C PRO A 103 5.02 4.64 12.17
N SER A 104 4.25 5.39 11.39
CA SER A 104 2.83 5.62 11.70
C SER A 104 2.04 4.32 11.64
N PHE A 105 0.95 4.23 12.39
CA PHE A 105 0.09 3.04 12.42
C PHE A 105 -0.34 2.57 11.01
N ARG A 106 -0.75 3.51 10.15
CA ARG A 106 -1.09 3.22 8.75
C ARG A 106 0.06 2.60 7.96
N ARG A 107 1.30 2.99 8.27
CA ARG A 107 2.47 2.41 7.63
C ARG A 107 2.66 0.97 8.09
N LEU A 108 2.47 0.67 9.37
CA LEU A 108 2.50 -0.70 9.89
C LEU A 108 1.40 -1.57 9.26
N VAL A 109 0.15 -1.08 9.17
CA VAL A 109 -0.94 -1.79 8.50
C VAL A 109 -0.64 -2.05 7.02
N LYS A 110 0.07 -1.14 6.35
CA LYS A 110 0.53 -1.34 4.97
C LYS A 110 1.70 -2.32 4.89
N ASP A 111 2.59 -2.34 5.87
CA ASP A 111 3.73 -3.23 5.90
C ASP A 111 3.33 -4.67 6.30
N LEU A 112 2.17 -4.88 6.94
CA LEU A 112 1.53 -6.19 7.11
C LEU A 112 1.23 -6.89 5.77
N SER A 113 0.93 -6.14 4.71
CA SER A 113 0.70 -6.73 3.38
C SER A 113 2.00 -7.12 2.67
N ARG A 114 3.16 -6.83 3.25
CA ARG A 114 4.49 -7.07 2.66
C ARG A 114 5.17 -8.18 3.45
N SER A 115 5.30 -9.37 2.86
CA SER A 115 5.85 -10.55 3.53
C SER A 115 7.15 -10.30 4.31
N ARG A 116 8.10 -9.54 3.74
CA ARG A 116 9.39 -9.24 4.38
C ARG A 116 9.31 -8.35 5.63
N LYS A 117 8.25 -7.55 5.76
CA LYS A 117 8.07 -6.59 6.88
C LYS A 117 6.87 -6.93 7.76
N ALA A 118 6.19 -8.03 7.46
CA ALA A 118 4.97 -8.42 8.15
C ALA A 118 5.24 -8.73 9.63
N ASP A 119 6.28 -9.50 9.93
CA ASP A 119 6.59 -9.89 11.32
C ASP A 119 7.02 -8.69 12.16
N ILE A 120 7.88 -7.84 11.60
CA ILE A 120 8.31 -6.58 12.23
C ILE A 120 7.11 -5.64 12.45
N ALA A 121 6.17 -5.59 11.49
CA ALA A 121 4.97 -4.78 11.63
C ALA A 121 4.00 -5.35 12.68
N ARG A 122 3.89 -6.68 12.81
CA ARG A 122 3.09 -7.34 13.85
C ARG A 122 3.61 -6.99 15.23
N GLU A 123 4.90 -7.16 15.48
CA GLU A 123 5.53 -6.84 16.76
C GLU A 123 5.32 -5.37 17.16
N MET A 124 5.53 -4.45 16.21
CA MET A 124 5.31 -3.01 16.45
C MET A 124 3.83 -2.63 16.66
N LEU A 125 2.89 -3.39 16.08
CA LEU A 125 1.46 -3.17 16.31
C LEU A 125 1.07 -3.68 17.69
N GLU A 126 1.46 -4.91 18.04
CA GLU A 126 1.16 -5.49 19.36
C GLU A 126 1.71 -4.63 20.51
N ALA A 127 2.87 -3.99 20.33
CA ALA A 127 3.44 -3.07 21.33
C ALA A 127 2.63 -1.76 21.54
N ARG A 128 1.81 -1.34 20.56
CA ARG A 128 1.03 -0.09 20.62
C ARG A 128 -0.45 -0.31 20.93
N VAL A 129 -0.95 -1.51 20.65
CA VAL A 129 -2.37 -1.83 20.78
C VAL A 129 -2.66 -2.17 22.23
N PRO A 130 -3.74 -1.63 22.83
CA PRO A 130 -4.17 -2.01 24.17
C PRO A 130 -4.41 -3.53 24.24
N PRO A 131 -4.08 -4.20 25.36
CA PRO A 131 -4.16 -5.67 25.46
C PRO A 131 -5.56 -6.22 25.15
N ALA A 132 -6.62 -5.46 25.47
CA ALA A 132 -8.00 -5.82 25.17
C ALA A 132 -8.30 -5.92 23.65
N ALA A 133 -7.60 -5.18 22.81
CA ALA A 133 -7.80 -5.20 21.35
C ALA A 133 -6.82 -6.13 20.61
N VAL A 134 -5.91 -6.81 21.33
CA VAL A 134 -4.88 -7.68 20.70
C VAL A 134 -5.51 -8.92 20.07
N GLU A 135 -6.54 -9.51 20.68
CA GLU A 135 -7.22 -10.68 20.10
C GLU A 135 -7.89 -10.34 18.77
N TRP A 136 -8.65 -9.25 18.75
CA TRP A 136 -9.27 -8.73 17.53
C TRP A 136 -8.23 -8.40 16.46
N LEU A 137 -7.10 -7.80 16.83
CA LEU A 137 -6.00 -7.53 15.91
C LEU A 137 -5.44 -8.84 15.31
N ARG A 138 -5.16 -9.84 16.14
CA ARG A 138 -4.64 -11.14 15.69
C ARG A 138 -5.63 -11.86 14.76
N ASP A 139 -6.92 -11.84 15.10
CA ASP A 139 -7.98 -12.38 14.25
C ASP A 139 -8.04 -11.67 12.90
N SER A 140 -7.98 -10.33 12.88
CA SER A 140 -7.98 -9.55 11.64
C SER A 140 -6.74 -9.80 10.77
N ILE A 141 -5.59 -10.08 11.39
CA ILE A 141 -4.34 -10.42 10.69
C ILE A 141 -4.39 -11.84 10.14
N TYR A 142 -4.98 -12.78 10.88
CA TYR A 142 -5.15 -14.18 10.48
C TYR A 142 -6.15 -14.33 9.33
N THR A 143 -7.31 -13.67 9.43
CA THR A 143 -8.35 -13.62 8.39
C THR A 143 -7.90 -12.82 7.16
N GLY A 144 -6.89 -11.96 7.31
CA GLY A 144 -6.39 -11.11 6.22
C GLY A 144 -7.22 -9.84 5.99
N ASP A 145 -8.14 -9.52 6.90
CA ASP A 145 -9.05 -8.37 6.84
C ASP A 145 -8.36 -7.05 7.20
N LEU A 146 -7.29 -6.71 6.47
CA LEU A 146 -6.53 -5.47 6.65
C LEU A 146 -7.36 -4.21 6.39
N TRP A 147 -8.53 -4.34 5.75
CA TRP A 147 -9.47 -3.24 5.58
C TRP A 147 -10.06 -2.76 6.91
N ARG A 148 -10.42 -3.68 7.82
CA ARG A 148 -10.96 -3.35 9.17
C ARG A 148 -9.95 -2.51 9.95
N LEU A 149 -8.68 -2.93 9.93
CA LEU A 149 -7.56 -2.18 10.52
C LEU A 149 -7.37 -0.79 9.90
N ARG A 150 -7.55 -0.67 8.58
CA ARG A 150 -7.43 0.61 7.87
C ARG A 150 -8.59 1.56 8.18
N MET A 151 -9.77 1.04 8.50
CA MET A 151 -10.93 1.84 8.92
C MET A 151 -10.79 2.34 10.36
N ALA A 152 -10.25 1.52 11.26
CA ALA A 152 -9.92 1.95 12.63
C ALA A 152 -8.89 3.11 12.60
N ALA A 153 -7.89 3.03 11.73
CA ALA A 153 -6.87 4.07 11.58
C ALA A 153 -7.24 5.15 10.55
N ARG A 154 -8.09 6.10 10.96
CA ARG A 154 -8.45 7.27 10.14
C ARG A 154 -7.22 8.10 9.74
N PRO A 155 -7.20 8.69 8.53
CA PRO A 155 -6.07 9.51 8.10
C PRO A 155 -5.98 10.79 8.95
N GLY A 156 -4.84 11.00 9.60
CA GLY A 156 -4.60 12.19 10.43
C GLY A 156 -5.03 12.04 11.90
N ALA A 157 -5.57 10.88 12.30
CA ALA A 157 -5.88 10.60 13.69
C ALA A 157 -4.61 10.48 14.55
N SER A 158 -4.69 10.95 15.79
CA SER A 158 -3.62 10.76 16.78
C SER A 158 -3.53 9.28 17.19
N ASP A 159 -2.41 8.86 17.78
CA ASP A 159 -2.27 7.49 18.26
C ASP A 159 -3.35 7.16 19.32
N ASP A 160 -3.72 8.11 20.18
CA ASP A 160 -4.80 7.94 21.17
C ASP A 160 -6.17 7.70 20.52
N GLU A 161 -6.52 8.48 19.48
CA GLU A 161 -7.77 8.29 18.73
C GLU A 161 -7.81 6.94 18.02
N ILE A 162 -6.66 6.47 17.53
CA ILE A 162 -6.51 5.14 16.94
C ILE A 162 -6.69 4.06 18.00
N THR A 163 -6.13 4.23 19.20
CA THR A 163 -6.36 3.25 20.30
C THR A 163 -7.83 3.17 20.70
N ALA A 164 -8.51 4.31 20.84
CA ALA A 164 -9.92 4.36 21.16
C ALA A 164 -10.79 3.69 20.06
N SER A 165 -10.47 3.94 18.78
CA SER A 165 -11.22 3.34 17.67
C SER A 165 -11.01 1.83 17.58
N MET A 166 -9.81 1.34 17.89
CA MET A 166 -9.53 -0.10 17.95
C MET A 166 -10.25 -0.78 19.12
N LEU A 167 -10.30 -0.14 20.29
CA LEU A 167 -11.06 -0.66 21.42
C LEU A 167 -12.55 -0.77 21.09
N ALA A 168 -13.14 0.26 20.47
CA ALA A 168 -14.52 0.21 20.03
C ALA A 168 -14.76 -0.91 19.00
N ALA A 169 -13.84 -1.10 18.05
CA ALA A 169 -13.92 -2.18 17.07
C ALA A 169 -13.80 -3.56 17.71
N ALA A 170 -12.90 -3.73 18.69
CA ALA A 170 -12.72 -4.96 19.43
C ALA A 170 -13.98 -5.32 20.25
N GLN A 171 -14.57 -4.35 20.94
CA GLN A 171 -15.84 -4.56 21.66
C GLN A 171 -16.98 -4.97 20.74
N MET A 172 -17.13 -4.33 19.58
CA MET A 172 -18.16 -4.72 18.60
C MET A 172 -17.94 -6.15 18.09
N TRP A 173 -16.70 -6.56 17.86
CA TRP A 173 -16.36 -7.92 17.45
C TRP A 173 -16.58 -8.94 18.56
N GLU A 174 -16.30 -8.61 19.83
CA GLU A 174 -16.62 -9.47 20.97
C GLU A 174 -18.13 -9.70 21.09
N VAL A 175 -18.93 -8.65 20.92
CA VAL A 175 -20.40 -8.75 20.91
C VAL A 175 -20.88 -9.63 19.74
N GLU A 176 -20.31 -9.47 18.55
CA GLU A 176 -20.61 -10.31 17.39
C GLU A 176 -20.24 -11.78 17.67
N ARG A 177 -19.09 -12.04 18.29
CA ARG A 177 -18.66 -13.39 18.72
C ARG A 177 -19.63 -14.01 19.72
N GLN A 178 -20.09 -13.23 20.70
CA GLN A 178 -21.04 -13.70 21.72
C GLN A 178 -22.42 -13.99 21.14
N GLN A 179 -22.85 -13.23 20.12
CA GLN A 179 -24.11 -13.49 19.41
C GLN A 179 -24.02 -14.68 18.45
N ALA A 180 -22.83 -14.97 17.92
CA ALA A 180 -22.59 -16.12 17.05
C ALA A 180 -22.38 -17.44 17.82
N ALA A 181 -22.10 -17.38 19.12
CA ALA A 181 -22.19 -18.54 19.99
C ALA A 181 -23.67 -18.94 20.11
N PRO A 182 -24.07 -20.18 19.76
CA PRO A 182 -25.44 -20.63 19.96
C PRO A 182 -25.79 -20.43 21.44
N PRO A 183 -26.96 -19.89 21.80
CA PRO A 183 -27.38 -19.89 23.19
C PRO A 183 -27.33 -21.33 23.67
N GLU A 184 -26.57 -21.60 24.72
CA GLU A 184 -26.69 -22.85 25.45
C GLU A 184 -28.17 -23.04 25.74
N THR A 185 -28.74 -24.10 25.17
CA THR A 185 -30.12 -24.51 25.38
C THR A 185 -30.34 -24.67 26.88
N GLU A 186 -30.95 -23.68 27.52
CA GLU A 186 -31.74 -23.90 28.73
C GLU A 186 -32.85 -24.87 28.32
N THR A 187 -32.63 -26.17 28.56
CA THR A 187 -33.68 -27.18 28.48
C THR A 187 -34.72 -26.85 29.55
N PRO A 188 -35.97 -26.52 29.21
CA PRO A 188 -37.07 -26.58 30.15
C PRO A 188 -37.52 -28.04 30.18
N ASP A 189 -36.96 -28.83 31.09
CA ASP A 189 -37.56 -30.13 31.41
C ASP A 189 -38.44 -29.97 32.66
N ASP A 190 -39.74 -30.02 32.36
CA ASP A 190 -40.85 -30.27 33.25
C ASP A 190 -40.55 -31.36 34.29
N ASP A 191 -40.48 -31.00 35.57
CA ASP A 191 -40.68 -31.98 36.65
C ASP A 191 -42.15 -31.93 37.10
N ALA A 192 -42.96 -32.71 36.39
CA ALA A 192 -44.31 -33.06 36.77
C ALA A 192 -44.30 -33.94 38.03
N GLY A 193 -44.37 -33.30 39.20
CA GLY A 193 -44.46 -33.96 40.51
C GLY A 193 -45.78 -33.72 41.25
N THR A 194 -46.92 -33.59 40.56
CA THR A 194 -48.23 -33.36 41.21
C THR A 194 -48.84 -34.67 41.71
N LYS A 195 -48.78 -34.86 43.04
CA LYS A 195 -49.60 -35.71 43.92
C LYS A 195 -50.68 -36.57 43.23
N GLY A 196 -50.49 -37.89 43.24
CA GLY A 196 -51.59 -38.85 43.05
C GLY A 196 -52.54 -38.89 44.26
N PRO A 197 -53.86 -39.07 44.07
CA PRO A 197 -54.81 -39.26 45.15
C PRO A 197 -54.79 -40.72 45.63
N LYS A 198 -54.84 -40.93 46.96
CA LYS A 198 -54.92 -42.24 47.60
C LYS A 198 -56.35 -42.80 47.54
N PRO A 199 -56.55 -44.09 47.21
CA PRO A 199 -57.67 -44.88 47.71
C PRO A 199 -57.40 -45.42 49.13
#